data_AF-A0A645FXQ3-F1
#
_entry.id   AF-A0A645FXQ3-F1
#
_cell.length_a   1.000
_cell.length_b   1.000
_cell.length_c   1.000
_cell.angle_alpha   90.00
_cell.angle_beta   90.00
_cell.angle_gamma   90.00
#
_symmetry.space_group_name_H-M   'P 1'
#
loop_
_entity.id
_entity.type
_entity.pdbx_description
1 polymer ?
#
loop_
_entity_poly.entity_id
_entity_poly.type
_entity_poly.pdbx_seq_one_letter_code
_entity_poly.pdbx_strand_id
1 'polypeptide(L)'
;MYLVRLLGKDAEFRNEFILKMAERGIGTNVHYKPLPMHTAYKDLGFDIKDYPNSYNMYKNEISLPLHTKLKDEDVSYIIESFKDILKEM
;
A
#
# COMPACT_ATOMS: atom_id res chain seq x y z
N MET A 1 8.22 -9.75 -0.18
CA MET A 1 7.31 -8.63 0.15
C MET A 1 6.53 -8.93 1.43
N TYR A 2 6.24 -7.91 2.22
CA TYR A 2 5.38 -8.03 3.40
C TYR A 2 4.19 -7.07 3.29
N LEU A 3 2.95 -7.58 3.36
CA LEU A 3 1.74 -6.79 3.17
C LEU A 3 1.21 -6.28 4.51
N VAL A 4 0.86 -5.00 4.58
CA VAL A 4 0.19 -4.38 5.72
C VAL A 4 -1.05 -3.63 5.28
N ARG A 5 -2.00 -3.42 6.20
CA ARG A 5 -3.20 -2.64 5.94
C ARG A 5 -3.36 -1.50 6.93
N LEU A 6 -3.59 -0.30 6.42
CA LEU A 6 -3.93 0.89 7.19
C LEU A 6 -5.42 0.86 7.53
N LEU A 7 -5.78 0.15 8.59
CA LEU A 7 -7.18 -0.05 8.97
C LEU A 7 -7.89 1.28 9.24
N GLY A 8 -9.13 1.42 8.77
CA GLY A 8 -9.92 2.65 8.89
C GLY A 8 -9.49 3.79 7.95
N LYS A 9 -8.44 3.60 7.16
CA LYS A 9 -7.95 4.59 6.18
C LYS A 9 -8.40 4.22 4.76
N ASP A 10 -8.34 5.19 3.84
CA ASP A 10 -8.72 5.04 2.44
C ASP A 10 -7.50 5.15 1.50
N ALA A 11 -7.77 5.18 0.19
CA ALA A 11 -6.74 5.22 -0.84
C ALA A 11 -5.97 6.55 -0.87
N GLU A 12 -6.60 7.66 -0.50
CA GLU A 12 -5.93 8.97 -0.46
C GLU A 12 -4.92 9.00 0.67
N PHE A 13 -5.34 8.61 1.89
CA PHE A 13 -4.45 8.48 3.03
C PHE A 13 -3.32 7.50 2.74
N ARG A 14 -3.63 6.34 2.13
CA ARG A 14 -2.62 5.33 1.76
C ARG A 14 -1.59 5.92 0.78
N ASN A 15 -2.03 6.65 -0.23
CA ASN A 15 -1.13 7.26 -1.21
C ASN A 15 -0.21 8.31 -0.57
N GLU A 16 -0.74 9.16 0.31
CA GLU A 16 0.08 10.12 1.07
C GLU A 16 1.08 9.42 1.99
N PHE A 17 0.65 8.35 2.67
CA PHE A 17 1.53 7.54 3.52
C PHE A 17 2.71 6.96 2.73
N ILE A 18 2.46 6.46 1.51
CA ILE A 18 3.51 5.98 0.60
C ILE A 18 4.50 7.10 0.25
N LEU A 19 4.03 8.33 0.02
CA LEU A 19 4.91 9.47 -0.25
C LEU A 19 5.81 9.78 0.95
N LYS A 20 5.27 9.80 2.17
CA LYS A 20 6.07 10.01 3.40
C LYS A 20 7.09 8.89 3.64
N MET A 21 6.73 7.64 3.35
CA MET A 21 7.69 6.52 3.39
C MET A 21 8.83 6.75 2.38
N ALA A 22 8.51 7.22 1.18
CA ALA A 22 9.50 7.53 0.14
C ALA A 22 10.40 8.72 0.50
N GLU A 23 9.87 9.75 1.18
CA GLU A 23 10.66 10.88 1.72
C GLU A 23 11.70 10.42 2.74
N ARG A 24 11.42 9.34 3.48
CA ARG A 24 12.38 8.66 4.38
C ARG A 24 13.27 7.63 3.66
N GLY A 25 13.25 7.60 2.33
CA GLY A 25 14.06 6.69 1.52
C GLY A 25 13.55 5.23 1.50
N ILE A 26 12.32 4.97 1.95
CA ILE A 26 11.75 3.62 2.02
C ILE A 26 10.78 3.42 0.85
N GLY A 27 11.22 2.66 -0.15
CA GLY A 27 10.39 2.28 -1.29
C GLY A 27 9.28 1.31 -0.88
N THR A 28 8.02 1.71 -1.06
CA THR A 28 6.84 0.86 -0.83
C THR A 28 6.08 0.64 -2.13
N ASN A 29 5.11 -0.27 -2.11
CA ASN A 29 4.29 -0.57 -3.29
C ASN A 29 2.85 -0.92 -2.88
N VAL A 30 1.99 -1.22 -3.86
CA VAL A 30 0.60 -1.64 -3.66
C VAL A 30 0.33 -2.90 -4.46
N HIS A 31 -0.12 -3.95 -3.81
CA HIS A 31 -0.38 -5.28 -4.38
C HIS A 31 -1.84 -5.70 -4.12
N TYR A 32 -2.75 -5.47 -5.05
CA TYR A 32 -2.61 -4.79 -6.35
C TYR A 32 -3.82 -3.91 -6.62
N LYS A 33 -3.72 -3.04 -7.62
CA LYS A 33 -4.91 -2.41 -8.21
C LYS A 33 -5.83 -3.51 -8.80
N PRO A 34 -7.11 -3.60 -8.38
CA PRO A 34 -8.04 -4.59 -8.90
C PRO A 34 -8.21 -4.46 -10.40
N LEU A 35 -8.27 -5.59 -11.12
CA LEU A 35 -8.43 -5.61 -12.58
C LEU A 35 -9.60 -4.73 -13.08
N PRO A 36 -10.82 -4.78 -12.47
CA PRO A 36 -11.94 -3.92 -12.87
C PRO A 36 -11.69 -2.40 -12.75
N MET A 37 -10.61 -1.97 -12.09
CA MET A 37 -10.22 -0.56 -12.03
C MET A 37 -9.30 -0.12 -13.17
N HIS A 38 -8.77 -1.04 -13.96
CA HIS A 38 -7.95 -0.74 -15.14
C HIS A 38 -8.85 -0.51 -16.36
N THR A 39 -8.49 0.46 -17.21
CA THR A 39 -9.28 0.87 -18.38
C THR A 39 -9.63 -0.32 -19.28
N ALA A 40 -8.67 -1.20 -19.59
CA ALA A 40 -8.90 -2.38 -20.43
C ALA A 40 -10.03 -3.30 -19.93
N TYR A 41 -10.20 -3.46 -18.61
CA TYR A 41 -11.27 -4.30 -18.06
C TYR A 41 -12.58 -3.53 -17.92
N LYS A 42 -12.53 -2.22 -17.66
CA LYS A 42 -13.73 -1.37 -17.74
C LYS A 42 -14.35 -1.42 -19.13
N ASP A 43 -13.53 -1.39 -20.18
CA ASP A 43 -13.98 -1.46 -21.58
C ASP A 43 -14.60 -2.83 -21.93
N LEU A 44 -14.22 -3.89 -21.20
CA LEU A 44 -14.84 -5.21 -21.27
C LEU A 44 -16.14 -5.35 -20.45
N GLY A 45 -16.57 -4.28 -19.78
CA GLY A 45 -17.81 -4.24 -19.00
C GLY A 45 -17.66 -4.59 -17.51
N PHE A 46 -16.44 -4.73 -16.99
CA PHE A 46 -16.24 -4.96 -15.56
C PHE A 46 -16.40 -3.66 -14.75
N ASP A 47 -17.24 -3.67 -13.70
CA ASP A 47 -17.33 -2.58 -12.72
C ASP A 47 -16.73 -3.02 -11.38
N ILE A 48 -15.87 -2.18 -10.79
CA ILE A 48 -15.29 -2.44 -9.46
C ILE A 48 -16.35 -2.55 -8.36
N LYS A 49 -17.55 -1.98 -8.55
CA LYS A 49 -18.67 -2.10 -7.62
C LYS A 49 -19.12 -3.54 -7.40
N ASP A 50 -18.91 -4.43 -8.37
CA ASP A 50 -19.23 -5.85 -8.28
C ASP A 50 -18.19 -6.64 -7.46
N TYR A 51 -17.04 -6.02 -7.15
CA TYR A 51 -15.91 -6.64 -6.44
C TYR A 51 -15.50 -5.84 -5.19
N PRO A 52 -16.42 -5.64 -4.22
CA PRO A 52 -16.18 -4.79 -3.06
C PRO A 52 -15.02 -5.29 -2.19
N ASN A 53 -14.83 -6.61 -2.10
CA ASN A 53 -13.72 -7.20 -1.33
C ASN A 53 -12.36 -6.86 -1.95
N SER A 54 -12.26 -6.92 -3.28
CA SER A 54 -11.04 -6.55 -4.00
C SER A 54 -10.71 -5.07 -3.81
N TYR A 55 -11.72 -4.19 -3.89
CA TYR A 55 -11.53 -2.76 -3.61
C TYR A 55 -11.14 -2.50 -2.16
N ASN A 56 -11.80 -3.15 -1.20
CA ASN A 56 -11.52 -2.98 0.22
C ASN A 56 -10.13 -3.49 0.64
N MET A 57 -9.59 -4.50 -0.06
CA MET A 57 -8.19 -4.90 0.10
C MET A 57 -7.26 -3.81 -0.46
N TYR A 58 -7.49 -3.41 -1.71
CA TYR A 58 -6.65 -2.45 -2.42
C TYR A 58 -6.56 -1.08 -1.75
N LYS A 59 -7.68 -0.54 -1.25
CA LYS A 59 -7.77 0.88 -0.87
C LYS A 59 -6.83 1.26 0.26
N ASN A 60 -6.42 0.32 1.12
CA ASN A 60 -5.61 0.62 2.29
C ASN A 60 -4.43 -0.33 2.50
N GLU A 61 -4.09 -1.13 1.48
CA GLU A 61 -2.92 -2.01 1.52
C GLU A 61 -1.65 -1.24 1.15
N ILE A 62 -0.56 -1.57 1.83
CA ILE A 62 0.80 -1.15 1.50
C ILE A 62 1.71 -2.37 1.60
N SER A 63 2.59 -2.48 0.64
CA SER A 63 3.61 -3.50 0.58
C SER A 63 4.96 -2.95 1.04
N LEU A 64 5.47 -3.48 2.14
CA LEU A 64 6.78 -3.12 2.69
C LEU A 64 7.92 -3.90 2.00
N PRO A 65 9.14 -3.33 1.97
CA PRO A 65 10.33 -4.03 1.53
C PRO A 65 10.49 -5.37 2.26
N LEU A 66 10.67 -6.43 1.48
CA LEU A 66 11.13 -7.71 1.99
C LEU A 66 11.85 -8.44 0.86
N HIS A 67 13.18 -8.40 0.94
CA HIS A 67 14.13 -9.03 0.04
C HIS A 67 15.37 -9.50 0.81
N THR A 68 16.15 -10.42 0.26
CA THR A 68 17.27 -11.11 0.93
C THR A 68 18.48 -10.22 1.29
N LYS A 69 18.51 -8.98 0.80
CA LYS A 69 19.54 -7.99 1.13
C LYS A 69 19.22 -7.09 2.33
N LEU A 70 18.04 -7.21 2.94
CA LEU A 70 17.71 -6.42 4.13
C LEU A 70 18.51 -6.94 5.32
N LYS A 71 19.08 -6.01 6.09
CA LYS A 71 19.66 -6.28 7.40
C LYS A 71 18.64 -6.00 8.50
N ASP A 72 18.92 -6.46 9.71
CA ASP A 72 18.06 -6.23 10.87
C ASP A 72 17.92 -4.73 11.18
N GLU A 73 18.96 -3.94 10.92
CA GLU A 73 18.91 -2.47 11.06
C GLU A 73 17.99 -1.83 10.02
N ASP A 74 17.97 -2.33 8.78
CA ASP A 74 17.06 -1.84 7.74
C ASP A 74 15.61 -2.13 8.13
N VAL A 75 15.33 -3.35 8.61
CA VAL A 75 14.01 -3.75 9.09
C VAL A 75 13.56 -2.88 10.27
N SER A 76 14.47 -2.63 11.23
CA SER A 76 14.19 -1.75 12.36
C SER A 76 13.89 -0.32 11.92
N TYR A 77 14.66 0.22 10.97
CA TYR A 77 14.43 1.55 10.41
C TYR A 77 13.09 1.67 9.70
N ILE A 78 12.70 0.65 8.92
CA ILE A 78 11.38 0.58 8.26
C ILE A 78 10.26 0.59 9.29
N ILE A 79 10.36 -0.22 10.34
CA ILE A 79 9.32 -0.34 11.38
C ILE A 79 9.16 0.98 12.15
N GLU A 80 10.25 1.60 12.59
CA GLU A 80 10.17 2.85 13.35
C GLU A 80 9.70 4.01 12.46
N SER A 81 10.19 4.10 11.21
CA SER A 81 9.70 5.09 10.26
C SER A 81 8.21 4.97 9.98
N PHE A 82 7.72 3.74 9.81
CA PHE A 82 6.30 3.46 9.61
C PHE A 82 5.46 3.93 10.81
N LYS A 83 5.90 3.61 12.03
CA LYS A 83 5.19 4.01 13.26
C LYS A 83 5.17 5.52 13.45
N ASP A 84 6.28 6.20 13.17
CA ASP A 84 6.37 7.65 13.33
C ASP A 84 5.47 8.39 12.34
N ILE A 85 5.53 8.00 11.05
CA ILE A 85 4.63 8.56 10.03
C ILE A 85 3.17 8.34 10.42
N LEU A 86 2.82 7.16 10.94
CA LEU A 86 1.45 6.86 11.37
C LEU A 86 0.99 7.70 12.57
N LYS A 87 1.90 8.18 13.42
CA LYS A 87 1.55 9.10 14.53
C LYS A 87 1.42 10.55 14.06
N GLU A 88 2.16 10.93 13.03
CA GLU A 88 2.17 12.28 12.45
C GLU A 88 0.94 12.56 11.55
N MET A 89 0.31 11.51 11.00
CA MET A 89 -0.85 11.56 10.09
C MET A 89 -2.17 11.11 10.74
#